data_AF-A0A4R4IB21-F1
#
_entry.id   AF-A0A4R4IB21-F1
#
_cell.length_a   1.000
_cell.length_b   1.000
_cell.length_c   1.000
_cell.angle_alpha   90.00
_cell.angle_beta   90.00
_cell.angle_gamma   90.00
#
_symmetry.space_group_name_H-M   'P 1'
#
loop_
_entity.id
_entity.type
_entity.pdbx_description
1 polymer ?
#
loop_
_entity_poly.entity_id
_entity_poly.type
_entity_poly.pdbx_seq_one_letter_code
_entity_poly.pdbx_strand_id
1 'polypeptide(L)'
;MKSLQITYEDGLTRNRSLREHIAAQVYAGAGVTAVAGRLDMAPSKLSEKLAGSDSSGKPRGLSIDDLEKYITETRDVSPIHYLIERFLISPEAATAEALAELQQQLAGLSGTLAKLGVRWP
;
A
#
# COMPACT_ATOMS: atom_id res chain seq x y z
N MET A 1 -8.62 4.49 25.91
CA MET A 1 -8.23 3.65 24.76
C MET A 1 -8.50 4.46 23.50
N LYS A 2 -7.48 4.77 22.70
CA LYS A 2 -7.65 5.48 21.41
C LYS A 2 -7.96 4.43 20.34
N SER A 3 -9.18 4.43 19.81
CA SER A 3 -9.57 3.60 18.66
C SER A 3 -9.08 4.28 17.37
N LEU A 4 -8.24 3.58 16.60
CA LEU A 4 -7.85 3.99 15.25
C LEU A 4 -8.75 3.26 14.26
N GLN A 5 -9.62 4.01 13.56
CA GLN A 5 -10.28 3.50 12.37
C GLN A 5 -9.29 3.63 11.21
N ILE A 6 -8.75 2.49 10.76
CA ILE A 6 -7.91 2.40 9.58
C ILE A 6 -8.86 2.05 8.42
N THR A 7 -9.15 3.02 7.55
CA THR A 7 -9.80 2.71 6.28
C THR A 7 -8.76 2.04 5.40
N TYR A 8 -8.94 0.75 5.15
CA TYR A 8 -8.06 -0.04 4.31
C TYR A 8 -8.41 0.22 2.84
N GLU A 9 -7.48 0.81 2.10
CA GLU A 9 -7.59 0.92 0.65
C GLU A 9 -6.86 -0.26 0.02
N ASP A 10 -7.62 -1.20 -0.53
CA ASP A 10 -7.10 -2.38 -1.21
C ASP A 10 -6.29 -2.00 -2.46
N GLY A 11 -5.10 -2.60 -2.62
CA GLY A 11 -4.28 -2.47 -3.83
C GLY A 11 -3.06 -1.56 -3.72
N LEU A 12 -2.64 -1.18 -2.51
CA LEU A 12 -1.41 -0.42 -2.27
C LEU A 12 -0.15 -1.24 -2.61
N THR A 13 -0.22 -2.58 -2.50
CA THR A 13 0.87 -3.53 -2.84
C THR A 13 1.18 -3.71 -4.32
N ARG A 14 0.47 -3.03 -5.24
CA ARG A 14 0.78 -3.06 -6.68
C ARG A 14 2.21 -2.61 -7.00
N ASN A 15 2.84 -1.85 -6.10
CA ASN A 15 4.19 -1.33 -6.29
C ASN A 15 5.22 -2.28 -5.67
N ARG A 16 6.31 -2.54 -6.41
CA ARG A 16 7.32 -3.56 -6.08
C ARG A 16 8.10 -3.24 -4.79
N SER A 17 8.15 -1.97 -4.38
CA SER A 17 8.82 -1.49 -3.16
C SER A 17 8.08 -0.31 -2.52
N LEU A 18 8.23 -0.12 -1.20
CA LEU A 18 7.71 1.07 -0.49
C LEU A 18 8.17 2.39 -1.13
N ARG A 19 9.41 2.43 -1.62
CA ARG A 19 9.96 3.55 -2.37
C ARG A 19 9.16 3.89 -3.63
N GLU A 20 8.76 2.88 -4.39
CA GLU A 20 7.95 3.06 -5.60
C GLU A 20 6.51 3.47 -5.25
N HIS A 21 5.99 3.01 -4.12
CA HIS A 21 4.72 3.48 -3.57
C HIS A 21 4.75 4.98 -3.28
N ILE A 22 5.75 5.43 -2.53
CA ILE A 22 5.93 6.86 -2.22
C ILE A 22 6.18 7.66 -3.50
N ALA A 23 6.98 7.15 -4.43
CA ALA A 23 7.20 7.83 -5.70
C ALA A 23 5.88 8.04 -6.46
N ALA A 24 5.07 6.99 -6.62
CA ALA A 24 3.77 7.08 -7.27
C ALA A 24 2.85 8.10 -6.58
N GLN A 25 2.80 8.12 -5.25
CA GLN A 25 2.01 9.09 -4.49
C GLN A 25 2.52 10.53 -4.65
N VAL A 26 3.84 10.74 -4.64
CA VAL A 26 4.46 12.05 -4.85
C VAL A 26 4.19 12.58 -6.26
N TYR A 27 4.27 11.72 -7.27
CA TYR A 27 4.00 12.09 -8.66
C TYR A 27 2.50 12.27 -8.97
N ALA A 28 1.62 11.46 -8.36
CA ALA A 28 0.17 11.58 -8.53
C ALA A 28 -0.45 12.72 -7.71
N GLY A 29 0.17 13.07 -6.58
CA GLY A 29 -0.32 14.08 -5.64
C GLY A 29 0.24 15.49 -5.91
N ALA A 30 0.75 16.12 -4.85
CA ALA A 30 1.20 17.52 -4.86
C ALA A 30 2.43 17.79 -5.76
N GLY A 31 3.07 16.75 -6.30
CA GLY A 31 4.26 16.84 -7.14
C GLY A 31 5.57 16.88 -6.35
N VAL A 32 6.65 16.46 -7.00
CA VAL A 32 8.00 16.36 -6.40
C VAL A 32 8.49 17.68 -5.81
N THR A 33 8.17 18.82 -6.42
CA THR A 33 8.61 20.14 -5.95
C THR A 33 7.93 20.55 -4.65
N ALA A 34 6.63 20.31 -4.52
CA ALA A 34 5.88 20.66 -3.32
C ALA A 34 6.30 19.78 -2.14
N VAL A 35 6.47 18.47 -2.38
CA VAL A 35 6.91 17.52 -1.36
C VAL A 35 8.35 17.77 -0.95
N ALA A 36 9.25 18.07 -1.90
CA ALA A 36 10.63 18.42 -1.61
C ALA A 36 10.75 19.69 -0.77
N GLY A 37 9.91 20.70 -1.05
CA GLY A 37 9.83 21.93 -0.27
C GLY A 37 9.44 21.69 1.19
N ARG A 38 8.46 20.79 1.44
CA ARG A 38 8.07 20.39 2.81
C ARG A 38 9.18 19.60 3.52
N LEU A 39 9.85 18.72 2.78
CA LEU A 39 10.94 17.92 3.31
C LEU A 39 12.25 18.71 3.54
N ASP A 40 12.28 20.01 3.22
CA ASP A 40 13.47 20.87 3.31
C ASP A 40 14.64 20.33 2.45
N MET A 41 14.29 19.81 1.25
CA MET A 41 15.26 19.25 0.32
C MET A 41 15.05 19.76 -1.11
N ALA A 42 16.11 19.69 -1.92
CA ALA A 42 16.01 20.02 -3.33
C ALA A 42 15.14 19.00 -4.09
N PRO A 43 14.31 19.43 -5.06
CA PRO A 43 13.46 18.53 -5.84
C PRO A 43 14.26 17.47 -6.60
N SER A 44 15.45 17.81 -7.10
CA SER A 44 16.36 16.84 -7.74
C SER A 44 16.80 15.75 -6.77
N LYS A 45 17.14 16.11 -5.52
CA LYS A 45 17.57 15.18 -4.47
C LYS A 45 16.44 14.23 -4.04
N LEU A 46 15.21 14.76 -3.96
CA LEU A 46 14.04 13.92 -3.71
C LEU A 46 13.80 12.96 -4.88
N SER A 47 13.88 13.45 -6.12
CA SER A 47 13.70 12.61 -7.31
C SER A 47 14.76 11.50 -7.40
N GLU A 48 16.02 11.77 -7.06
CA GLU A 48 17.09 10.76 -7.03
C GLU A 48 16.86 9.71 -5.92
N LYS A 49 16.41 10.14 -4.74
CA LYS A 49 16.02 9.23 -3.64
C LYS A 49 14.81 8.36 -4.01
N LEU A 50 13.83 8.93 -4.71
CA LEU A 50 12.65 8.20 -5.18
C LEU A 50 12.99 7.25 -6.34
N ALA A 51 13.85 7.68 -7.27
CA ALA A 51 14.37 6.87 -8.38
C ALA A 51 15.31 5.75 -7.89
N GLY A 52 15.86 5.87 -6.68
CA GLY A 52 16.72 4.85 -6.05
C GLY A 52 18.15 4.87 -6.57
N SER A 53 18.47 5.82 -7.44
CA SER A 53 19.76 6.00 -8.08
C SER A 53 20.02 7.50 -8.23
N ASP A 54 21.25 7.90 -7.89
CA ASP A 54 21.79 9.23 -8.20
C ASP A 54 22.04 9.37 -9.71
N SER A 55 22.20 10.59 -10.20
CA SER A 55 22.62 10.88 -11.58
C SER A 55 23.94 10.20 -11.95
N SER A 56 24.76 9.82 -10.96
CA SER A 56 25.98 9.02 -11.12
C SER A 56 25.79 7.50 -11.02
N GLY A 57 24.56 6.97 -11.02
CA GLY A 57 24.26 5.54 -10.96
C GLY A 57 24.49 4.87 -9.61
N LYS A 58 24.75 5.64 -8.55
CA LYS A 58 24.93 5.13 -7.18
C LYS A 58 23.57 4.93 -6.51
N PRO A 59 23.32 3.80 -5.83
CA PRO A 59 22.06 3.58 -5.14
C PRO A 59 21.87 4.62 -4.05
N ARG A 60 20.80 5.41 -4.15
CA ARG A 60 20.41 6.41 -3.15
C ARG A 60 19.11 5.94 -2.50
N GLY A 61 19.20 5.48 -1.26
CA GLY A 61 18.04 5.13 -0.47
C GLY A 61 17.34 6.36 0.10
N LEU A 62 16.02 6.25 0.26
CA LEU A 62 15.27 7.05 1.21
C LEU A 62 15.62 6.52 2.62
N SER A 63 16.08 7.39 3.52
CA SER A 63 16.34 6.98 4.90
C SER A 63 15.02 6.87 5.66
N ILE A 64 15.00 6.10 6.75
CA ILE A 64 13.80 5.98 7.60
C ILE A 64 13.41 7.33 8.21
N ASP A 65 14.40 8.16 8.57
CA ASP A 65 14.17 9.54 9.03
C ASP A 65 13.45 10.41 7.98
N ASP A 66 13.86 10.30 6.70
CA ASP A 66 13.17 10.99 5.59
C ASP A 66 11.73 10.49 5.43
N LEU A 67 11.47 9.20 5.68
CA LEU A 67 10.13 8.60 5.63
C LEU A 67 9.25 9.12 6.78
N GLU A 68 9.77 9.17 8.01
CA GLU A 68 9.04 9.71 9.16
C GLU A 68 8.72 11.20 8.96
N LYS A 69 9.68 11.96 8.43
CA LYS A 69 9.48 13.36 8.06
C LYS A 69 8.44 13.50 6.95
N TYR A 70 8.48 12.63 5.92
CA TYR A 70 7.48 12.61 4.86
C TYR A 70 6.07 12.42 5.43
N ILE A 71 5.85 11.37 6.23
CA ILE A 71 4.54 11.08 6.82
C ILE A 71 4.04 12.24 7.69
N THR A 72 4.94 12.86 8.47
CA THR A 72 4.59 13.99 9.35
C THR A 72 4.19 15.23 8.54
N GLU A 73 4.94 15.54 7.48
CA GLU A 73 4.78 16.75 6.67
C GLU A 73 3.66 16.64 5.62
N THR A 74 3.48 15.48 5.01
CA THR A 74 2.42 15.24 4.02
C THR A 74 1.13 14.78 4.66
N ARG A 75 1.18 14.28 5.91
CA ARG A 75 0.09 13.59 6.61
C ARG A 75 -0.44 12.38 5.84
N ASP A 76 0.36 11.85 4.92
CA ASP A 76 0.04 10.68 4.12
C ASP A 76 0.46 9.42 4.88
N VAL A 77 -0.53 8.64 5.32
CA VAL A 77 -0.32 7.37 6.06
C VAL A 77 -0.28 6.14 5.14
N SER A 78 -0.44 6.35 3.83
CA SER A 78 -0.36 5.32 2.78
C SER A 78 0.91 4.43 2.87
N PRO A 79 2.12 4.96 3.19
CA PRO A 79 3.30 4.13 3.37
C PRO A 79 3.20 3.14 4.52
N ILE A 80 2.49 3.52 5.60
CA ILE A 80 2.26 2.64 6.75
C ILE A 80 1.24 1.57 6.37
N HIS A 81 0.16 1.96 5.69
CA HIS A 81 -0.85 1.01 5.20
C HIS A 81 -0.23 -0.01 4.23
N TYR A 82 0.68 0.43 3.36
CA TYR A 82 1.45 -0.45 2.50
C TYR A 82 2.28 -1.48 3.28
N LEU A 83 2.96 -1.05 4.36
CA LEU A 83 3.75 -1.97 5.19
C LEU A 83 2.86 -2.94 5.96
N ILE A 84 1.70 -2.48 6.42
CA ILE A 84 0.70 -3.32 7.09
C ILE A 84 0.15 -4.37 6.11
N GLU A 85 -0.29 -3.96 4.92
CA GLU A 85 -0.77 -4.87 3.88
C GLU A 85 0.31 -5.88 3.46
N ARG A 86 1.56 -5.42 3.29
CA ARG A 86 2.64 -6.29 2.81
C ARG A 86 3.21 -7.25 3.86
N PHE A 87 3.27 -6.83 5.13
CA PHE A 87 3.99 -7.59 6.18
C PHE A 87 3.10 -8.03 7.34
N LEU A 88 1.96 -7.38 7.58
CA LEU A 88 1.05 -7.74 8.67
C LEU A 88 -0.02 -8.75 8.23
N ILE A 89 -0.35 -8.83 6.94
CA ILE A 89 -1.19 -9.91 6.39
C ILE A 89 -0.37 -11.20 6.46
N SER A 90 -0.52 -11.89 7.59
CA SER A 90 0.06 -13.20 7.77
C SER A 90 -0.56 -14.15 6.75
N PRO A 91 0.17 -15.12 6.19
CA PRO A 91 -0.38 -16.10 5.25
C PRO A 91 -1.60 -16.84 5.82
N GLU A 92 -1.69 -16.99 7.14
CA GLU A 92 -2.87 -17.50 7.84
C GLU A 92 -4.10 -16.59 7.72
N ALA A 93 -3.93 -15.27 7.78
CA ALA A 93 -5.03 -14.31 7.61
C ALA A 93 -5.53 -14.29 6.17
N ALA A 94 -4.61 -14.28 5.19
CA ALA A 94 -4.97 -14.38 3.78
C ALA A 94 -5.69 -15.71 3.44
N THR A 95 -5.28 -16.81 4.08
CA THR A 95 -5.95 -18.11 3.91
C THR A 95 -7.32 -18.10 4.56
N ALA A 96 -7.48 -17.48 5.73
CA ALA A 96 -8.76 -17.36 6.41
C ALA A 96 -9.76 -16.48 5.63
N GLU A 97 -9.30 -15.37 5.05
CA GLU A 97 -10.12 -14.52 4.17
C GLU A 97 -10.50 -15.26 2.89
N ALA A 98 -9.56 -15.94 2.22
CA ALA A 98 -9.85 -16.75 1.04
C ALA A 98 -10.81 -17.91 1.35
N LEU A 99 -10.72 -18.52 2.53
CA LEU A 99 -11.66 -19.55 2.98
C LEU A 99 -13.05 -18.97 3.23
N ALA A 100 -13.14 -17.78 3.82
CA ALA A 100 -14.40 -17.09 4.06
C ALA A 100 -15.08 -16.66 2.74
N GLU A 101 -14.31 -16.14 1.78
CA GLU A 101 -14.79 -15.84 0.44
C GLU A 101 -15.28 -17.10 -0.29
N LEU A 102 -14.51 -18.20 -0.22
CA LEU A 102 -14.91 -19.49 -0.78
C LEU A 102 -16.23 -20.00 -0.15
N GLN A 103 -16.38 -19.86 1.17
CA GLN A 103 -17.62 -20.25 1.87
C GLN A 103 -18.82 -19.41 1.42
N GLN A 104 -18.64 -18.09 1.23
CA GLN A 104 -19.71 -17.24 0.71
C GLN A 104 -20.10 -17.59 -0.73
N GLN A 105 -19.12 -17.85 -1.59
CA GLN A 105 -19.36 -18.25 -2.97
C GLN A 105 -20.05 -19.62 -3.06
N LEU A 106 -19.66 -20.58 -2.24
CA LEU A 106 -20.30 -21.89 -2.14
C LEU A 106 -21.74 -21.79 -1.61
N ALA A 107 -22.01 -20.90 -0.65
CA ALA A 107 -23.37 -20.63 -0.19
C ALA A 107 -24.24 -19.99 -1.30
N GLY A 108 -23.68 -19.07 -2.09
CA GLY A 108 -24.37 -18.48 -3.24
C GLY A 108 -24.64 -19.48 -4.36
N LEU A 109 -23.66 -20.36 -4.65
CA LEU A 109 -23.78 -21.42 -5.65
C LEU A 109 -24.80 -22.47 -5.24
N SER A 110 -24.79 -22.93 -3.99
CA SER A 110 -25.78 -23.88 -3.49
C SER A 110 -27.21 -23.30 -3.54
N GLY A 111 -27.38 -22.01 -3.21
CA GLY A 111 -28.66 -21.32 -3.37
C GLY A 111 -29.13 -21.22 -4.84
N THR A 112 -28.21 -21.06 -5.79
CA THR A 112 -28.52 -20.99 -7.22
C THR A 112 -28.81 -22.38 -7.82
N LEU A 113 -28.06 -23.39 -7.39
CA LEU A 113 -28.26 -24.79 -7.77
C LEU A 113 -29.57 -25.36 -7.22
N ALA A 114 -29.95 -24.98 -5.99
CA ALA A 114 -31.25 -25.31 -5.41
C ALA A 114 -32.41 -24.74 -6.25
N LYS A 115 -32.27 -23.51 -6.77
CA LYS A 115 -33.26 -22.90 -7.70
C LYS A 115 -33.31 -23.62 -9.05
N LEU A 116 -32.21 -24.23 -9.48
CA LEU A 116 -32.11 -25.03 -10.70
C LEU A 116 -32.50 -26.51 -10.49
N GLY A 117 -32.89 -26.91 -9.26
CA GLY A 117 -33.30 -28.28 -8.94
C GLY A 117 -32.15 -29.30 -8.88
N VAL A 118 -30.90 -28.85 -8.95
CA VAL A 118 -29.71 -29.70 -8.84
C VAL A 118 -29.28 -29.74 -7.37
N ARG A 119 -29.48 -30.90 -6.72
CA ARG A 119 -29.14 -31.10 -5.31
C ARG A 119 -27.65 -31.47 -5.20
N TRP A 120 -26.85 -30.53 -4.69
CA TRP A 120 -25.44 -30.77 -4.37
C TRP A 120 -25.32 -31.75 -3.18
N PRO A 121 -24.33 -32.68 -3.17
CA PRO A 121 -24.12 -33.59 -2.04
C PRO A 121 -23.67 -32.87 -0.76
#